data_AF-B4WV37-F1
#
_entry.id   AF-B4WV37-F1
#
_cell.length_a   1.000
_cell.length_b   1.000
_cell.length_c   1.000
_cell.angle_alpha   90.00
_cell.angle_beta   90.00
_cell.angle_gamma   90.00
#
_symmetry.space_group_name_H-M   'P 1'
#
loop_
_entity.id
_entity.type
_entity.pdbx_description
1 polymer ?
#
loop_
_entity_poly.entity_id
_entity_poly.type
_entity_poly.pdbx_seq_one_letter_code
_entity_poly.pdbx_strand_id
1 'polypeptide(L)'
;MSTKRIKISLGSNAKGTLECVGFEEFSCLGKKDAPYKTDVTVKGEVGVDKFSTRRSSEFQVDLNWVIVMDGNKGYWIHEGDVGRRSSAGCINLIAEDAKKVYGWVDGRTRITITAPWL
;
A
#
# COMPACT_ATOMS: atom_id res chain seq x y z
N MET A 1 5.54 0.40 -22.86
CA MET A 1 4.38 0.45 -21.93
C MET A 1 4.50 1.69 -21.07
N SER A 2 3.39 2.41 -20.85
CA SER A 2 3.36 3.54 -19.92
C SER A 2 3.45 3.02 -18.47
N THR A 3 4.16 3.73 -17.60
CA THR A 3 4.23 3.39 -16.16
C THR A 3 2.92 3.80 -15.49
N LYS A 4 2.23 2.83 -14.86
CA LYS A 4 1.03 3.08 -14.05
C LYS A 4 1.38 3.91 -12.81
N ARG A 5 0.39 4.57 -12.21
CA ARG A 5 0.62 5.46 -11.05
C ARG A 5 -0.39 5.21 -9.94
N ILE A 6 0.12 5.10 -8.72
CA ILE A 6 -0.66 5.15 -7.49
C ILE A 6 -0.30 6.44 -6.76
N LYS A 7 -1.30 7.20 -6.32
CA LYS A 7 -1.11 8.33 -5.40
C LYS A 7 -1.79 8.02 -4.07
N ILE A 8 -1.03 8.09 -2.98
CA ILE A 8 -1.52 7.91 -1.62
C ILE A 8 -1.46 9.27 -0.94
N SER A 9 -2.58 9.75 -0.43
CA SER A 9 -2.69 11.02 0.29
C SER A 9 -3.24 10.77 1.69
N LEU A 10 -2.44 10.95 2.73
CA LEU A 10 -2.83 10.75 4.13
C LEU A 10 -3.04 12.10 4.83
N GLY A 11 -4.15 12.26 5.55
CA GLY A 11 -4.45 13.43 6.40
C GLY A 11 -4.04 13.23 7.87
N SER A 12 -3.97 14.29 8.68
CA SER A 12 -3.35 14.36 10.04
C SER A 12 -3.58 13.19 11.02
N ASN A 13 -4.65 12.42 10.82
CA ASN A 13 -5.02 11.22 11.56
C ASN A 13 -4.55 9.89 10.93
N ALA A 14 -3.65 9.93 9.93
CA ALA A 14 -3.18 8.81 9.12
C ALA A 14 -4.25 8.12 8.25
N LYS A 15 -5.49 8.62 8.18
CA LYS A 15 -6.49 8.18 7.21
C LYS A 15 -6.35 8.96 5.92
N GLY A 16 -6.71 8.36 4.80
CA GLY A 16 -6.51 9.00 3.52
C GLY A 16 -7.07 8.22 2.35
N THR A 17 -6.56 8.54 1.16
CA THR A 17 -6.99 7.96 -0.10
C THR A 17 -5.81 7.36 -0.84
N LEU A 18 -6.07 6.25 -1.55
CA LEU A 18 -5.18 5.63 -2.51
C LEU A 18 -5.86 5.67 -3.87
N GLU A 19 -5.38 6.52 -4.76
CA GLU A 19 -5.84 6.66 -6.13
C GLU A 19 -4.99 5.78 -7.06
N CYS A 20 -5.62 4.81 -7.72
CA CYS A 20 -5.04 4.14 -8.89
C CYS A 20 -5.38 4.99 -10.12
N VAL A 21 -4.42 5.76 -10.63
CA VAL A 21 -4.66 6.79 -11.66
C VAL A 21 -5.28 6.18 -12.92
N GLY A 22 -6.48 6.63 -13.27
CA GLY A 22 -7.25 6.13 -14.42
C GLY A 22 -8.07 4.88 -14.13
N PHE A 23 -8.23 4.49 -12.86
CA PHE A 23 -9.05 3.38 -12.43
C PHE A 23 -10.05 3.80 -11.35
N GLU A 24 -9.66 3.76 -10.07
CA GLU A 24 -10.52 4.01 -8.92
C GLU A 24 -9.71 4.62 -7.76
N GLU A 25 -10.43 5.18 -6.78
CA GLU A 25 -9.86 5.68 -5.53
C GLU A 25 -10.42 4.89 -4.34
N PHE A 26 -9.56 4.56 -3.39
CA PHE A 26 -9.87 3.73 -2.24
C PHE A 26 -9.54 4.44 -0.94
N SER A 27 -10.35 4.22 0.09
CA SER A 27 -10.00 4.67 1.44
C SER A 27 -8.86 3.83 2.01
N CYS A 28 -7.86 4.48 2.61
CA CYS A 28 -6.72 3.79 3.18
C CYS A 28 -6.34 4.32 4.57
N LEU A 29 -5.57 3.51 5.31
CA LEU A 29 -5.05 3.85 6.62
C LEU A 29 -3.54 3.58 6.67
N GLY A 30 -2.75 4.60 6.98
CA GLY A 30 -1.33 4.50 7.23
C GLY A 30 -0.98 4.58 8.72
N LYS A 31 0.26 4.97 8.99
CA LYS A 31 0.80 5.26 10.32
C LYS A 31 1.50 6.61 10.34
N LYS A 32 1.20 7.42 11.35
CA LYS A 32 1.89 8.68 11.57
C LYS A 32 3.37 8.45 11.88
N ASP A 33 4.23 9.29 11.34
CA ASP A 33 5.70 9.27 11.54
C ASP A 33 6.37 7.95 11.12
N ALA A 34 5.67 7.11 10.32
CA ALA A 34 6.30 5.97 9.67
C ALA A 34 7.24 6.48 8.58
N PRO A 35 8.45 5.92 8.44
CA PRO A 35 9.45 6.34 7.46
C PRO A 35 9.11 5.83 6.05
N TYR A 36 7.93 6.20 5.55
CA TYR A 36 7.50 5.90 4.20
C TYR A 36 8.46 6.52 3.18
N LYS A 37 8.87 5.73 2.19
CA LYS A 37 9.43 6.31 0.97
C LYS A 37 8.31 7.01 0.21
N THR A 38 8.46 8.31 -0.02
CA THR A 38 7.45 9.15 -0.64
C THR A 38 7.32 8.93 -2.15
N ASP A 39 8.28 8.28 -2.78
CA ASP A 39 8.27 7.93 -4.20
C ASP A 39 9.02 6.62 -4.43
N VAL A 40 8.31 5.59 -4.85
CA VAL A 40 8.86 4.28 -5.17
C VAL A 40 8.28 3.76 -6.47
N THR A 41 8.96 2.80 -7.08
CA THR A 41 8.43 2.10 -8.26
C THR A 41 8.54 0.61 -8.04
N VAL A 42 7.40 -0.07 -8.20
CA VAL A 42 7.30 -1.53 -8.20
C VAL A 42 7.20 -2.05 -9.63
N LYS A 43 7.59 -3.30 -9.83
CA LYS A 43 7.46 -4.03 -11.09
C LYS A 43 6.06 -4.59 -11.30
N GLY A 44 5.32 -4.87 -10.22
CA GLY A 44 4.00 -5.49 -10.30
C GLY A 44 4.05 -6.99 -10.59
N GLU A 45 5.14 -7.65 -10.19
CA GLU A 45 5.44 -9.04 -10.48
C GLU A 45 5.15 -9.93 -9.25
N VAL A 46 4.34 -10.97 -9.46
CA VAL A 46 4.03 -11.96 -8.41
C VAL A 46 5.30 -12.72 -8.02
N GLY A 47 5.56 -12.83 -6.72
CA GLY A 47 6.76 -13.45 -6.16
C GLY A 47 7.95 -12.49 -6.02
N VAL A 48 7.88 -11.27 -6.60
CA VAL A 48 8.94 -10.26 -6.50
C VAL A 48 8.51 -9.13 -5.57
N ASP A 49 7.49 -8.38 -5.97
CA ASP A 49 6.90 -7.29 -5.16
C ASP A 49 5.41 -7.47 -4.91
N LYS A 50 4.78 -8.50 -5.49
CA LYS A 50 3.40 -8.89 -5.22
C LYS A 50 3.30 -10.28 -4.62
N PHE A 51 2.51 -10.43 -3.57
CA PHE A 51 2.24 -11.70 -2.92
C PHE A 51 0.75 -11.80 -2.58
N SER A 52 0.07 -12.86 -3.01
CA SER A 52 -1.33 -13.10 -2.63
C SER A 52 -1.49 -13.25 -1.12
N THR A 53 -0.51 -13.89 -0.48
CA THR A 53 -0.35 -13.97 0.97
C THR A 53 1.14 -13.88 1.31
N ARG A 54 1.48 -13.10 2.33
CA ARG A 54 2.84 -13.00 2.87
C ARG A 54 2.82 -12.89 4.39
N ARG A 55 3.57 -13.76 5.06
CA ARG A 55 3.76 -13.73 6.51
C ARG A 55 4.59 -12.51 6.90
N SER A 56 4.09 -11.69 7.82
CA SER A 56 4.89 -10.68 8.51
C SER A 56 5.75 -11.35 9.58
N SER A 57 7.07 -11.26 9.46
CA SER A 57 7.99 -11.80 10.47
C SER A 57 7.94 -11.02 11.79
N GLU A 58 7.61 -9.73 11.74
CA GLU A 58 7.52 -8.86 12.92
C GLU A 58 6.27 -9.17 13.74
N PHE A 59 5.12 -9.24 13.08
CA PHE A 59 3.82 -9.40 13.75
C PHE A 59 3.34 -10.85 13.80
N GLN A 60 4.02 -11.79 13.13
CA GLN A 60 3.63 -13.20 13.06
C GLN A 60 2.18 -13.37 12.61
N VAL A 61 1.80 -12.65 11.55
CA VAL A 61 0.47 -12.74 10.93
C VAL A 61 0.59 -12.86 9.41
N ASP A 62 -0.36 -13.54 8.79
CA ASP A 62 -0.47 -13.61 7.34
C ASP A 62 -1.23 -12.40 6.82
N LEU A 63 -0.62 -11.72 5.85
CA LEU A 63 -1.18 -10.54 5.21
C LEU A 63 -1.56 -10.89 3.77
N ASN A 64 -2.76 -10.49 3.35
CA ASN A 64 -3.27 -10.80 2.02
C ASN A 64 -3.14 -9.61 1.05
N TRP A 65 -3.04 -9.92 -0.25
CA TRP A 65 -2.99 -8.95 -1.34
C TRP A 65 -1.85 -7.93 -1.19
N VAL A 66 -0.66 -8.44 -0.87
CA VAL A 66 0.49 -7.64 -0.47
C VAL A 66 1.23 -7.09 -1.68
N ILE A 67 1.43 -5.77 -1.69
CA ILE A 67 2.35 -5.07 -2.59
C ILE A 67 3.49 -4.46 -1.75
N VAL A 68 4.71 -4.90 -2.01
CA VAL A 68 5.91 -4.46 -1.29
C VAL A 68 6.43 -3.17 -1.91
N MET A 69 6.29 -2.06 -1.19
CA MET A 69 6.73 -0.73 -1.66
C MET A 69 8.24 -0.51 -1.45
N ASP A 70 8.80 -1.10 -0.39
CA ASP A 70 10.24 -1.01 -0.08
C ASP A 70 10.78 -2.38 0.26
N GLY A 71 11.67 -2.89 -0.61
CA GLY A 71 12.05 -4.29 -0.79
C GLY A 71 12.49 -5.09 0.45
N ASN A 72 12.62 -4.49 1.64
CA ASN A 72 12.86 -5.21 2.89
C ASN A 72 12.35 -4.52 4.19
N LYS A 73 11.76 -3.31 4.15
CA LYS A 73 11.47 -2.54 5.38
C LYS A 73 10.06 -2.74 5.97
N GLY A 74 9.31 -3.76 5.54
CA GLY A 74 8.02 -4.11 6.16
C GLY A 74 6.87 -3.12 5.90
N TYR A 75 7.03 -2.13 5.02
CA TYR A 75 5.96 -1.20 4.64
C TYR A 75 5.31 -1.63 3.33
N TRP A 76 4.11 -2.20 3.45
CA TRP A 76 3.38 -2.79 2.32
C TRP A 76 2.02 -2.13 2.14
N ILE A 77 1.45 -2.23 0.94
CA ILE A 77 0.01 -2.04 0.72
C ILE A 77 -0.63 -3.42 0.85
N HIS A 78 -1.62 -3.59 1.71
CA HIS A 78 -2.28 -4.88 1.88
C HIS A 78 -3.67 -4.75 2.53
N GLU A 79 -4.38 -5.87 2.58
CA GLU A 79 -5.66 -5.98 3.31
C GLU A 79 -5.47 -5.73 4.81
N GLY A 80 -6.26 -4.84 5.39
CA GLY A 80 -6.30 -4.60 6.81
C GLY A 80 -7.51 -3.78 7.25
N ASP A 81 -7.67 -3.67 8.56
CA ASP A 81 -8.75 -2.90 9.17
C ASP A 81 -8.47 -1.39 9.07
N VAL A 82 -9.27 -0.68 8.28
CA VAL A 82 -9.22 0.79 8.09
C VAL A 82 -10.08 1.55 9.12
N GLY A 83 -10.88 0.85 9.92
CA GLY A 83 -11.70 1.42 11.00
C GLY A 83 -10.87 1.85 12.21
N ARG A 84 -9.64 1.34 12.31
CA ARG A 84 -8.69 1.66 13.40
C ARG A 84 -8.19 3.10 13.36
N ARG A 85 -7.54 3.50 14.45
CA ARG A 85 -6.88 4.79 14.59
C ARG A 85 -5.57 4.89 13.79
N SER A 86 -4.83 3.79 13.64
CA SER A 86 -3.59 3.71 12.85
C SER A 86 -3.25 2.27 12.48
N SER A 87 -2.46 2.09 11.42
CA SER A 87 -1.78 0.82 11.14
C SER A 87 -0.53 0.64 12.01
N ALA A 88 0.12 -0.53 11.92
CA ALA A 88 1.42 -0.76 12.55
C ALA A 88 2.61 -0.22 11.71
N GLY A 89 2.34 0.25 10.49
CA GLY A 89 3.34 0.75 9.55
C GLY A 89 2.88 0.65 8.10
N CYS A 90 2.06 -0.34 7.75
CA CYS A 90 1.58 -0.55 6.38
C CYS A 90 0.54 0.50 5.93
N ILE A 91 0.22 0.47 4.64
CA ILE A 91 -0.96 1.12 4.06
C ILE A 91 -2.06 0.07 3.96
N ASN A 92 -3.05 0.15 4.84
CA ASN A 92 -4.16 -0.79 4.89
C ASN A 92 -5.29 -0.35 3.96
N LEU A 93 -5.88 -1.32 3.29
CA LEU A 93 -7.13 -1.22 2.52
C LEU A 93 -8.11 -2.27 3.04
N ILE A 94 -9.43 -2.05 2.91
CA ILE A 94 -10.38 -3.13 3.16
C ILE A 94 -10.17 -4.28 2.16
N ALA A 95 -10.62 -5.48 2.50
CA ALA A 95 -10.33 -6.71 1.75
C ALA A 95 -10.66 -6.62 0.25
N GLU A 96 -11.83 -6.08 -0.10
CA GLU A 96 -12.26 -5.94 -1.50
C GLU A 96 -11.35 -4.97 -2.28
N ASP A 97 -11.04 -3.82 -1.69
CA ASP A 97 -10.21 -2.77 -2.29
C ASP A 97 -8.76 -3.23 -2.43
N ALA A 98 -8.22 -3.91 -1.42
CA ALA A 98 -6.88 -4.49 -1.47
C ALA A 98 -6.73 -5.45 -2.65
N LYS A 99 -7.74 -6.30 -2.88
CA LYS A 99 -7.77 -7.25 -4.00
C LYS A 99 -7.85 -6.52 -5.34
N LYS A 100 -8.65 -5.46 -5.46
CA LYS A 100 -8.76 -4.63 -6.68
C LYS A 100 -7.42 -3.95 -7.02
N VAL A 101 -6.82 -3.26 -6.04
CA VAL A 101 -5.51 -2.61 -6.20
C VAL A 101 -4.45 -3.63 -6.56
N TYR A 102 -4.41 -4.77 -5.86
CA TYR A 102 -3.50 -5.86 -6.17
C TYR A 102 -3.67 -6.37 -7.60
N GLY A 103 -4.91 -6.57 -8.08
CA GLY A 103 -5.17 -6.97 -9.46
C GLY A 103 -4.71 -5.92 -10.48
N TRP A 104 -4.94 -4.64 -10.20
CA TRP A 104 -4.63 -3.54 -11.10
C TRP A 104 -3.13 -3.28 -11.28
N VAL A 105 -2.31 -3.54 -10.25
CA VAL A 105 -0.84 -3.46 -10.33
C VAL A 105 -0.31 -4.69 -11.07
N ASP A 106 -0.40 -4.71 -12.39
CA ASP A 106 -0.01 -5.83 -13.29
C ASP A 106 1.30 -5.55 -14.07
N GLY A 107 2.00 -4.48 -13.71
CA GLY A 107 3.21 -4.04 -14.38
C GLY A 107 3.84 -2.85 -13.65
N ARG A 108 4.85 -2.25 -14.27
CA ARG A 108 5.64 -1.16 -13.67
C ARG A 108 4.72 -0.03 -13.19
N THR A 109 4.73 0.20 -11.88
CA THR A 109 3.83 1.13 -11.19
C THR A 109 4.62 2.03 -10.25
N ARG A 110 4.53 3.35 -10.45
CA ARG A 110 5.09 4.35 -9.54
C ARG A 110 4.07 4.65 -8.45
N ILE A 111 4.50 4.62 -7.20
CA ILE A 111 3.68 4.86 -6.02
C ILE A 111 4.24 6.10 -5.33
N THR A 112 3.41 7.13 -5.15
CA THR A 112 3.78 8.33 -4.41
C THR A 112 2.95 8.46 -3.14
N ILE A 113 3.56 8.87 -2.03
CA ILE A 113 2.89 9.05 -0.74
C ILE A 113 3.07 10.50 -0.28
N THR A 114 1.97 11.16 0.06
CA THR A 114 1.96 12.50 0.65
C THR A 114 1.25 12.46 2.01
N ALA A 115 1.83 13.16 2.99
CA ALA A 115 1.20 13.39 4.28
C ALA A 115 1.79 14.64 4.95
N PRO A 116 1.03 15.39 5.76
CA PRO A 116 1.53 16.54 6.53
C PRO A 116 2.69 16.30 7.50
N TRP A 117 3.06 15.05 7.80
CA TRP A 117 4.13 14.68 8.74
C TRP A 117 5.22 13.81 8.09
N LEU A 118 5.24 13.74 6.75
CA LEU A 118 6.29 13.06 5.98
C LEU A 118 7.30 14.06 5.43
#